data_AF-A0A165XNM2-F1
#
_entry.id   AF-A0A165XNM2-F1
#
_cell.length_a   1.000
_cell.length_b   1.000
_cell.length_c   1.000
_cell.angle_alpha   90.00
_cell.angle_beta   90.00
_cell.angle_gamma   90.00
#
_symmetry.space_group_name_H-M   'P 1'
#
loop_
_entity.id
_entity.type
_entity.pdbx_description
1 polymer ?
#
loop_
_entity_poly.entity_id
_entity_poly.type
_entity_poly.pdbx_seq_one_letter_code
_entity_poly.pdbx_strand_id
1 'polypeptide(L)'
;MMKLQLILLLACAALVTARFQLRTAEDAQAAHEECRAEYNIPDEVYEKFLNYDFPAHKRTNCYVKCFTEKMGLFTEEKGFDEKAIIAQFTAKNSKNLAKVSHGLEKCIDHNEHESDTCTWAYRVFSCWISVNRPIVRKTYIQN
;
A
#
# COMPACT_ATOMS: atom_id res chain seq x y z
N MET A 1 -62.79 -2.96 6.61
CA MET A 1 -62.00 -3.71 7.62
C MET A 1 -60.65 -4.08 7.00
N MET A 2 -59.59 -3.83 7.78
CA MET A 2 -58.18 -4.21 7.63
C MET A 2 -57.35 -3.66 6.44
N LYS A 3 -56.50 -2.68 6.80
CA LYS A 3 -55.34 -2.16 6.06
C LYS A 3 -54.30 -3.27 5.89
N LEU A 4 -53.79 -3.49 4.68
CA LEU A 4 -52.55 -4.22 4.46
C LEU A 4 -51.59 -3.28 3.72
N GLN A 5 -50.80 -2.53 4.50
CA GLN A 5 -49.76 -1.68 3.94
C GLN A 5 -48.60 -2.57 3.51
N LEU A 6 -48.24 -2.47 2.23
CA LEU A 6 -47.02 -3.04 1.66
C LEU A 6 -45.83 -2.36 2.34
N ILE A 7 -45.23 -3.01 3.34
CA ILE A 7 -43.99 -2.51 3.96
C ILE A 7 -42.86 -2.83 2.98
N LEU A 8 -42.52 -1.82 2.18
CA LEU A 8 -41.32 -1.77 1.36
C LEU A 8 -40.11 -1.71 2.32
N LEU A 9 -39.55 -2.87 2.68
CA LEU A 9 -38.28 -2.95 3.40
C LEU A 9 -37.15 -2.58 2.42
N LEU A 10 -36.96 -1.29 2.15
CA LEU A 10 -35.67 -0.78 1.67
C LEU A 10 -34.68 -0.88 2.84
N ALA A 11 -34.03 -2.03 2.95
CA ALA A 11 -32.78 -2.11 3.69
C ALA A 11 -31.71 -1.36 2.89
N CYS A 12 -31.62 -0.05 3.10
CA CYS A 12 -30.44 0.73 2.68
C CYS A 12 -29.26 0.25 3.52
N ALA A 13 -28.60 -0.83 3.10
CA ALA A 13 -27.26 -1.14 3.57
C ALA A 13 -26.37 0.00 3.08
N ALA A 14 -26.14 0.99 3.93
CA ALA A 14 -25.13 2.00 3.69
C ALA A 14 -23.79 1.26 3.60
N LEU A 15 -23.31 1.04 2.38
CA LEU A 15 -21.94 0.62 2.12
C LEU A 15 -21.05 1.75 2.65
N VAL A 16 -20.60 1.64 3.90
CA VAL A 16 -19.55 2.49 4.45
C VAL A 16 -18.28 2.08 3.70
N THR A 17 -17.98 2.80 2.62
CA THR A 17 -16.66 2.71 2.01
C THR A 17 -15.69 3.34 3.01
N ALA A 18 -14.87 2.49 3.67
CA ALA A 18 -13.84 2.97 4.56
C ALA A 18 -12.92 3.91 3.76
N ARG A 19 -12.83 5.18 4.18
CA ARG A 19 -11.90 6.13 3.58
C ARG A 19 -10.49 5.73 3.96
N PHE A 20 -9.54 5.86 3.03
CA PHE A 20 -8.13 5.64 3.32
C PHE A 20 -7.66 6.54 4.47
N GLN A 21 -7.00 5.94 5.45
CA GLN A 21 -6.38 6.63 6.57
C GLN A 21 -4.89 6.81 6.29
N LEU A 22 -4.41 8.05 6.38
CA LEU A 22 -2.99 8.35 6.25
C LEU A 22 -2.18 7.59 7.31
N ARG A 23 -1.10 6.96 6.87
CA ARG A 23 -0.16 6.23 7.73
C ARG A 23 0.99 7.12 8.17
N THR A 24 1.36 6.99 9.44
CA THR A 24 2.44 7.77 10.04
C THR A 24 3.80 7.07 9.89
N ALA A 25 4.85 7.71 10.41
CA ALA A 25 6.16 7.08 10.50
C ALA A 25 6.14 5.90 11.50
N GLU A 26 5.39 6.04 12.59
CA GLU A 26 5.19 5.01 13.60
C GLU A 26 4.44 3.81 13.01
N ASP A 27 3.39 4.05 12.21
CA ASP A 27 2.70 2.97 11.48
C ASP A 27 3.66 2.22 10.53
N ALA A 28 4.53 2.95 9.83
CA ALA A 28 5.51 2.36 8.93
C ALA A 28 6.55 1.53 9.68
N GLN A 29 7.03 2.02 10.83
CA GLN A 29 7.96 1.28 11.68
C GLN A 29 7.33 -0.01 12.20
N ALA A 30 6.11 0.06 12.73
CA ALA A 30 5.37 -1.11 13.18
C ALA A 30 5.17 -2.12 12.04
N ALA A 31 4.79 -1.66 10.85
CA ALA A 31 4.66 -2.52 9.68
C ALA A 31 6.01 -3.18 9.29
N HIS A 32 7.12 -2.45 9.33
CA HIS A 32 8.44 -3.02 9.07
C HIS A 32 8.80 -4.13 10.06
N GLU A 33 8.55 -3.94 11.35
CA GLU A 33 8.84 -4.89 12.43
C GLU A 33 7.97 -6.14 12.31
N GLU A 34 6.65 -5.97 12.14
CA GLU A 34 5.70 -7.07 11.98
C GLU A 34 6.01 -7.92 10.75
N CYS A 35 6.24 -7.29 9.59
CA CYS A 35 6.55 -8.01 8.36
C CYS A 35 7.94 -8.67 8.40
N ARG A 36 8.90 -8.11 9.16
CA ARG A 36 10.20 -8.76 9.38
C ARG A 36 10.00 -10.07 10.13
N ALA A 37 9.22 -10.05 11.21
CA ALA A 37 8.95 -11.23 12.01
C ALA A 37 8.21 -12.30 11.20
N GLU A 38 7.15 -11.91 10.48
CA GLU A 38 6.34 -12.82 9.66
C GLU A 38 7.17 -13.57 8.60
N TYR A 39 8.01 -12.84 7.86
CA TYR A 39 8.82 -13.41 6.78
C TYR A 39 10.24 -13.79 7.18
N ASN A 40 10.56 -13.73 8.48
CA ASN A 40 11.87 -14.05 9.05
C ASN A 40 13.00 -13.33 8.30
N ILE A 41 12.91 -12.02 8.11
CA ILE A 41 13.93 -11.27 7.34
C ILE A 41 15.24 -11.18 8.12
N PRO A 42 16.38 -11.62 7.54
CA PRO A 42 17.69 -11.47 8.17
C PRO A 42 18.09 -10.01 8.36
N ASP A 43 18.77 -9.72 9.45
CA ASP A 43 19.21 -8.37 9.86
C ASP A 43 19.94 -7.63 8.75
N GLU A 44 20.87 -8.31 8.07
CA GLU A 44 21.66 -7.75 6.96
C GLU A 44 20.80 -7.14 5.84
N VAL A 45 19.68 -7.79 5.51
CA VAL A 45 18.78 -7.32 4.45
C VAL A 45 17.78 -6.31 5.02
N TYR A 46 17.37 -6.48 6.27
CA TYR A 46 16.38 -5.63 6.92
C TYR A 46 16.84 -4.18 7.06
N GLU A 47 18.12 -3.92 7.32
CA GLU A 47 18.67 -2.55 7.38
C GLU A 47 18.44 -1.76 6.07
N LYS A 48 18.43 -2.44 4.92
CA LYS A 48 18.10 -1.81 3.63
C LYS A 48 16.61 -1.46 3.55
N PHE A 49 15.75 -2.34 4.07
CA PHE A 49 14.30 -2.17 4.07
C PHE A 49 13.87 -0.95 4.89
N LEU A 50 14.49 -0.73 6.06
CA LEU A 50 14.29 0.46 6.89
C LEU A 50 14.66 1.76 6.17
N ASN A 51 15.56 1.68 5.19
CA ASN A 51 15.94 2.77 4.33
C ASN A 51 15.13 2.84 3.02
N TYR A 52 14.04 2.07 2.91
CA TYR A 52 13.20 1.97 1.70
C TYR A 52 13.99 1.56 0.46
N ASP A 53 14.95 0.64 0.64
CA ASP A 53 15.66 -0.06 -0.42
C ASP A 53 15.32 -1.54 -0.33
N PHE A 54 14.67 -2.08 -1.36
CA PHE A 54 14.14 -3.45 -1.38
C PHE A 54 14.85 -4.28 -2.46
N PRO A 55 16.11 -4.70 -2.24
CA PRO A 55 16.83 -5.51 -3.21
C PRO A 55 16.19 -6.88 -3.41
N ALA A 56 16.44 -7.47 -4.58
CA ALA A 56 16.04 -8.84 -4.87
C ALA A 56 16.65 -9.81 -3.85
N HIS A 57 15.80 -10.52 -3.13
CA HIS A 57 16.18 -11.57 -2.20
C HIS A 57 14.98 -12.52 -2.02
N LYS A 58 15.24 -13.79 -1.69
CA LYS A 58 14.21 -14.86 -1.64
C LYS A 58 12.98 -14.55 -0.76
N ARG A 59 13.09 -13.60 0.16
CA ARG A 59 12.02 -13.19 1.10
C ARG A 59 11.52 -11.75 0.87
N THR A 60 12.13 -10.99 -0.05
CA THR A 60 11.76 -9.57 -0.25
C THR A 60 10.34 -9.43 -0.79
N ASN A 61 9.91 -10.31 -1.69
CA ASN A 61 8.65 -10.12 -2.38
C ASN A 61 7.46 -10.11 -1.41
N CYS A 62 7.35 -11.16 -0.58
CA CYS A 62 6.26 -11.25 0.38
C CYS A 62 6.40 -10.25 1.53
N TYR A 63 7.62 -9.87 1.90
CA TYR A 63 7.84 -8.75 2.81
C TYR A 63 7.24 -7.44 2.27
N VAL A 64 7.50 -7.12 1.00
CA VAL A 64 6.98 -5.91 0.35
C VAL A 64 5.46 -5.95 0.26
N LYS A 65 4.88 -7.10 -0.13
CA LYS A 65 3.42 -7.32 -0.05
C LYS A 65 2.89 -6.97 1.33
N CYS A 66 3.39 -7.64 2.38
CA CYS A 66 2.98 -7.43 3.76
C CYS A 66 3.07 -5.96 4.18
N PHE A 67 4.19 -5.30 3.87
CA PHE A 67 4.37 -3.89 4.19
C PHE A 67 3.30 -3.04 3.49
N THR A 68 3.13 -3.19 2.19
CA THR A 68 2.17 -2.38 1.42
C THR A 68 0.71 -2.64 1.82
N GLU A 69 0.35 -3.85 2.26
CA GLU A 69 -0.96 -4.18 2.82
C GLU A 69 -1.19 -3.50 4.17
N LYS A 70 -0.23 -3.58 5.10
CA LYS A 70 -0.33 -2.90 6.41
C LYS A 70 -0.42 -1.39 6.26
N MET A 71 0.27 -0.84 5.26
CA MET A 71 0.16 0.57 4.91
C MET A 71 -1.15 0.93 4.21
N GLY A 72 -2.01 -0.04 3.88
CA GLY A 72 -3.29 0.16 3.21
C GLY A 72 -3.15 0.60 1.75
N LEU A 73 -2.02 0.30 1.12
CA LEU A 73 -1.70 0.71 -0.25
C LEU A 73 -2.00 -0.40 -1.27
N PHE A 74 -2.05 -1.65 -0.82
CA PHE A 74 -2.25 -2.84 -1.66
C PHE A 74 -3.26 -3.79 -1.02
N THR A 75 -4.03 -4.50 -1.84
CA THR A 75 -4.74 -5.72 -1.44
C THR A 75 -4.58 -6.80 -2.51
N GLU A 76 -4.61 -8.07 -2.12
CA GLU A 76 -4.52 -9.19 -3.08
C GLU A 76 -5.65 -9.18 -4.12
N GLU A 77 -6.84 -8.70 -3.76
CA GLU A 77 -8.01 -8.67 -4.64
C GLU A 77 -7.94 -7.55 -5.68
N LYS A 78 -7.46 -6.36 -5.29
CA LYS A 78 -7.58 -5.14 -6.11
C LYS A 78 -6.25 -4.58 -6.59
N GLY A 79 -5.13 -5.08 -6.06
CA GLY A 79 -3.82 -4.53 -6.31
C GLY A 79 -3.58 -3.24 -5.54
N PHE A 80 -2.72 -2.38 -6.10
CA PHE A 80 -2.42 -1.08 -5.50
C PHE A 80 -3.56 -0.08 -5.66
N ASP A 81 -3.92 0.59 -4.56
CA ASP A 81 -4.87 1.70 -4.58
C ASP A 81 -4.13 3.01 -4.91
N GLU A 82 -4.22 3.44 -6.16
CA GLU A 82 -3.60 4.67 -6.65
C GLU A 82 -4.03 5.91 -5.85
N LYS A 83 -5.30 5.97 -5.44
CA LYS A 83 -5.83 7.11 -4.67
C LYS A 83 -5.22 7.13 -3.27
N ALA A 84 -5.07 5.97 -2.64
CA ALA A 84 -4.38 5.83 -1.37
C ALA A 84 -2.91 6.26 -1.48
N ILE A 85 -2.19 5.82 -2.52
CA ILE A 85 -0.80 6.21 -2.76
C ILE A 85 -0.68 7.73 -2.95
N ILE A 86 -1.53 8.32 -3.80
CA ILE A 86 -1.53 9.78 -4.03
C ILE A 86 -1.83 10.51 -2.73
N ALA A 87 -2.88 10.12 -2.00
CA ALA A 87 -3.23 10.73 -0.72
C ALA A 87 -2.06 10.66 0.27
N GLN A 88 -1.47 9.48 0.45
CA GLN A 88 -0.39 9.21 1.40
C GLN A 88 0.85 10.09 1.15
N PHE A 89 1.33 10.16 -0.10
CA PHE A 89 2.62 10.78 -0.42
C PHE A 89 2.52 12.25 -0.83
N THR A 90 1.31 12.81 -0.89
CA THR A 90 1.09 14.25 -1.18
C THR A 90 0.45 15.02 -0.03
N ALA A 91 -0.09 14.35 1.00
CA ALA A 91 -0.79 15.00 2.13
C ALA A 91 0.02 16.13 2.80
N LYS A 92 1.33 15.94 3.03
CA LYS A 92 2.20 16.96 3.63
C LYS A 92 2.78 17.95 2.62
N ASN A 93 2.82 17.60 1.34
CA ASN A 93 3.41 18.44 0.29
C ASN A 93 2.80 18.11 -1.08
N SER A 94 1.86 18.94 -1.51
CA SER A 94 1.17 18.80 -2.80
C SER A 94 2.11 18.91 -4.01
N LYS A 95 3.31 19.49 -3.87
CA LYS A 95 4.31 19.53 -4.95
C LYS A 95 4.82 18.14 -5.33
N ASN A 96 4.60 17.13 -4.48
CA ASN A 96 4.94 15.75 -4.79
C ASN A 96 4.01 15.11 -5.84
N LEU A 97 2.81 15.69 -6.07
CA LEU A 97 1.75 15.08 -6.89
C LEU A 97 2.25 14.62 -8.26
N ALA A 98 2.87 15.53 -9.02
CA ALA A 98 3.35 15.21 -10.37
C ALA A 98 4.32 14.01 -10.39
N LYS A 99 5.22 13.92 -9.40
CA LYS A 99 6.20 12.86 -9.32
C LYS A 99 5.60 11.53 -8.86
N VAL A 100 4.69 11.58 -7.88
CA VAL A 100 3.96 10.40 -7.39
C VAL A 100 3.08 9.81 -8.50
N SER A 101 2.29 10.64 -9.18
CA SER A 101 1.43 10.24 -10.29
C SER A 101 2.21 9.70 -11.48
N HIS A 102 3.32 10.35 -11.86
CA HIS A 102 4.16 9.84 -12.94
C HIS A 102 4.77 8.47 -12.62
N GLY A 103 5.17 8.24 -11.36
CA GLY A 103 5.62 6.92 -10.92
C GLY A 103 4.53 5.85 -11.03
N LEU A 104 3.27 6.20 -10.70
CA LEU A 104 2.13 5.28 -10.82
C LEU A 104 1.86 4.94 -12.28
N GLU A 105 1.73 5.96 -13.14
CA GLU A 105 1.51 5.80 -14.60
C GLU A 105 2.53 4.84 -15.23
N LYS A 106 3.79 4.90 -14.80
CA LYS A 106 4.87 4.07 -15.36
C LYS A 106 4.88 2.64 -14.83
N CYS A 107 4.44 2.42 -13.60
CA CYS A 107 4.78 1.20 -12.85
C CYS A 107 3.58 0.36 -12.43
N ILE A 108 2.36 0.92 -12.42
CA ILE A 108 1.19 0.17 -11.98
C ILE A 108 0.76 -0.83 -13.05
N ASP A 109 0.40 -2.02 -12.58
CA ASP A 109 -0.12 -3.12 -13.38
C ASP A 109 -1.23 -3.82 -12.58
N HIS A 110 -2.19 -4.43 -13.27
CA HIS A 110 -3.34 -5.12 -12.67
C HIS A 110 -3.15 -6.65 -12.63
N ASN A 111 -1.90 -7.09 -12.44
CA ASN A 111 -1.47 -8.48 -12.47
C ASN A 111 -1.72 -9.20 -13.80
N GLU A 112 -1.48 -8.51 -14.92
CA GLU A 112 -1.61 -9.05 -16.29
C GLU A 112 -0.70 -10.26 -16.55
N HIS A 113 0.31 -10.46 -15.70
CA HIS A 113 1.24 -11.58 -15.73
C HIS A 113 0.80 -12.79 -14.88
N GLU A 114 -0.38 -12.73 -14.25
CA GLU A 114 -0.93 -13.80 -13.38
C GLU A 114 0.10 -14.32 -12.36
N SER A 115 0.94 -13.42 -11.85
CA SER A 115 1.98 -13.78 -10.89
C SER A 115 1.37 -14.03 -9.52
N ASP A 116 2.10 -14.75 -8.66
CA ASP A 116 1.74 -14.79 -7.24
C ASP A 116 1.71 -13.37 -6.65
N THR A 117 0.87 -13.18 -5.63
CA THR A 117 0.58 -11.85 -5.07
C THR A 117 1.82 -11.17 -4.48
N CYS A 118 2.78 -11.94 -3.96
CA CYS A 118 4.04 -11.38 -3.50
C CYS A 118 4.87 -10.82 -4.66
N THR A 119 5.01 -11.59 -5.73
CA THR A 119 5.75 -11.17 -6.93
C THR A 119 5.09 -9.98 -7.61
N TRP A 120 3.75 -9.96 -7.68
CA TRP A 120 3.01 -8.82 -8.19
C TRP A 120 3.26 -7.55 -7.37
N ALA A 121 3.05 -7.62 -6.05
CA ALA A 121 3.25 -6.48 -5.16
C ALA A 121 4.68 -5.94 -5.25
N TYR A 122 5.68 -6.82 -5.26
CA TYR A 122 7.08 -6.46 -5.39
C TYR A 122 7.41 -5.81 -6.73
N ARG A 123 6.93 -6.36 -7.85
CA ARG A 123 7.21 -5.82 -9.19
C ARG A 123 6.74 -4.38 -9.31
N VAL A 124 5.48 -4.11 -8.94
CA VAL A 124 4.91 -2.76 -9.01
C VAL A 124 5.61 -1.83 -8.02
N PHE A 125 5.77 -2.24 -6.76
CA PHE A 125 6.34 -1.36 -5.73
C PHE A 125 7.83 -1.06 -5.95
N SER A 126 8.63 -2.05 -6.36
CA SER A 126 10.05 -1.85 -6.65
C SER A 126 10.28 -0.90 -7.84
N CYS A 127 9.43 -0.98 -8.88
CA CYS A 127 9.42 -0.01 -9.96
C CYS A 127 9.08 1.38 -9.44
N TRP A 128 7.96 1.53 -8.73
CA TRP A 128 7.46 2.82 -8.27
C TRP A 128 8.41 3.50 -7.27
N ILE A 129 8.95 2.73 -6.33
CA ILE A 129 9.81 3.27 -5.28
C ILE A 129 11.18 3.69 -5.83
N SER A 130 11.68 3.07 -6.90
CA SER A 130 12.95 3.47 -7.52
C SER A 130 12.99 4.96 -7.89
N VAL A 131 11.85 5.54 -8.27
CA VAL A 131 11.71 6.96 -8.60
C VAL A 131 11.22 7.81 -7.42
N ASN A 132 10.40 7.24 -6.53
CA ASN A 132 9.74 7.95 -5.43
C ASN A 132 10.40 7.79 -4.05
N ARG A 133 11.48 7.01 -3.92
CA ARG A 133 12.18 6.74 -2.64
C ARG A 133 12.47 7.99 -1.82
N PRO A 134 12.94 9.13 -2.38
CA PRO A 134 13.17 10.34 -1.58
C PRO A 134 11.89 10.89 -0.93
N ILE A 135 10.73 10.73 -1.57
CA ILE A 135 9.44 11.15 -1.01
C ILE A 135 9.03 10.18 0.10
N VAL A 136 9.10 8.87 -0.14
CA VAL A 136 8.77 7.83 0.85
C VAL A 136 9.60 8.00 2.12
N ARG A 137 10.92 8.16 1.99
CA ARG A 137 11.82 8.41 3.10
C ARG A 137 11.41 9.64 3.91
N LYS A 138 11.12 10.76 3.25
CA LYS A 138 10.67 11.98 3.94
C LYS A 138 9.32 11.82 4.64
N THR A 139 8.47 10.92 4.16
CA THR A 139 7.16 10.65 4.76
C THR A 139 7.27 9.79 6.00
N TYR A 140 8.12 8.75 5.98
CA TYR A 140 8.12 7.69 7.00
C TYR A 140 9.37 7.61 7.87
N ILE A 141 10.47 8.27 7.52
CA ILE A 141 11.60 8.40 8.44
C ILE A 141 11.35 9.66 9.27
N GLN A 142 11.22 9.49 10.59
CA GLN A 142 11.12 10.60 11.53
C GLN A 142 12.36 11.51 11.36
N ASN A 143 12.14 12.82 11.25
CA ASN A 143 13.21 13.81 11.32
C ASN A 143 13.35 14.30 12.76
#